data_AF-A0A1F9PZP2-F1
#
_entry.id   AF-A0A1F9PZP2-F1
#
_cell.length_a   1.000
_cell.length_b   1.000
_cell.length_c   1.000
_cell.angle_alpha   90.00
_cell.angle_beta   90.00
_cell.angle_gamma   90.00
#
_symmetry.space_group_name_H-M   'P 1'
#
loop_
_entity.id
_entity.type
_entity.pdbx_description
1 polymer ?
#
loop_
_entity_poly.entity_id
_entity_poly.type
_entity_poly.pdbx_seq_one_letter_code
_entity_poly.pdbx_strand_id
1 'polypeptide(L)'
;MEDVDEAEQLLAFAKSYLSASKVLCQRIEDNFDQAKYADGCVVIFTAYHAVELFLKAMIIKKNPNAKLHHDVEKLAIDYHRLYPHKNQYWQVPFGFEVLGDSSEAKKKFEDLKKELPVEQLYRYPINKNGKAWLGAFAFEPRTFMGTVILPVETDFQRLEKLVFA
;
A
#
# COMPACT_ATOMS: atom_id res chain seq x y z
N MET A 1 -10.27 19.86 -25.05
CA MET A 1 -9.79 19.38 -23.74
C MET A 1 -9.80 17.88 -23.88
N GLU A 2 -8.64 17.25 -24.05
CA GLU A 2 -8.57 15.79 -24.17
C GLU A 2 -9.21 15.16 -22.92
N ASP A 3 -10.07 14.17 -23.12
CA ASP A 3 -10.57 13.36 -22.01
C ASP A 3 -9.35 12.73 -21.34
N VAL A 4 -9.18 13.10 -20.09
CA VAL A 4 -8.10 12.62 -19.25
C VAL A 4 -8.37 11.14 -18.92
N ASP A 5 -7.48 10.22 -19.29
CA ASP A 5 -7.56 8.83 -18.83
C ASP A 5 -7.20 8.79 -17.34
N GLU A 6 -8.23 8.71 -16.48
CA GLU A 6 -8.10 8.64 -15.02
C GLU A 6 -7.17 7.49 -14.59
N ALA A 7 -7.20 6.35 -15.27
CA ALA A 7 -6.35 5.21 -14.92
C ALA A 7 -4.87 5.53 -15.17
N GLU A 8 -4.55 6.20 -16.28
CA GLU A 8 -3.16 6.61 -16.58
C GLU A 8 -2.64 7.68 -15.62
N GLN A 9 -3.51 8.61 -15.18
CA GLN A 9 -3.12 9.58 -14.15
C GLN A 9 -2.84 8.93 -12.80
N LEU A 10 -3.70 8.01 -12.37
CA LEU A 10 -3.51 7.26 -11.13
C LEU A 10 -2.23 6.42 -11.18
N LEU A 11 -1.93 5.81 -12.33
CA LEU A 11 -0.68 5.09 -12.57
C LEU A 11 0.54 6.02 -12.44
N ALA A 12 0.49 7.21 -13.06
CA ALA A 12 1.57 8.19 -12.97
C ALA A 12 1.82 8.66 -11.52
N PHE A 13 0.74 8.89 -10.77
CA PHE A 13 0.84 9.24 -9.35
C PHE A 13 1.39 8.07 -8.51
N ALA A 14 0.92 6.84 -8.73
CA ALA A 14 1.41 5.66 -8.03
C ALA A 14 2.93 5.51 -8.18
N LYS A 15 3.45 5.65 -9.40
CA LYS A 15 4.90 5.60 -9.69
C LYS A 15 5.66 6.71 -8.99
N SER A 16 5.11 7.92 -8.98
CA SER A 16 5.72 9.08 -8.31
C SER A 16 5.78 8.90 -6.79
N TYR A 17 4.71 8.41 -6.16
CA TYR A 17 4.69 8.12 -4.72
C TYR A 17 5.65 7.00 -4.33
N LEU A 18 5.76 5.94 -5.14
CA LEU A 18 6.73 4.87 -4.88
C LEU A 18 8.17 5.38 -5.02
N SER A 19 8.43 6.21 -6.04
CA SER A 19 9.74 6.86 -6.21
C SER A 19 10.09 7.74 -5.01
N ALA A 20 9.13 8.54 -4.51
CA ALA A 20 9.30 9.33 -3.30
C ALA A 20 9.61 8.45 -2.08
N SER A 21 8.86 7.35 -1.89
CA SER A 21 9.10 6.39 -0.81
C SER A 21 10.53 5.83 -0.87
N LYS A 22 11.00 5.44 -2.07
CA LYS A 22 12.37 4.94 -2.30
C LYS A 22 13.43 5.95 -1.92
N VAL A 23 13.30 7.21 -2.37
CA VAL A 23 14.26 8.28 -2.05
C VAL A 23 14.29 8.57 -0.54
N LEU A 24 13.12 8.64 0.10
CA LEU A 24 13.02 8.87 1.54
C LEU A 24 13.60 7.70 2.34
N CYS A 25 13.34 6.46 1.92
CA CYS A 25 13.89 5.26 2.55
C CYS A 25 15.42 5.24 2.48
N GLN A 26 15.99 5.53 1.31
CA GLN A 26 17.45 5.65 1.15
C GLN A 26 18.03 6.75 2.03
N ARG A 27 17.37 7.91 2.10
CA ARG A 27 17.81 9.02 2.97
C ARG A 27 17.88 8.59 4.44
N ILE A 28 16.92 7.80 4.91
CA ILE A 28 16.92 7.27 6.28
C ILE A 28 18.08 6.29 6.48
N GLU A 29 18.33 5.39 5.53
CA GLU A 29 19.46 4.46 5.61
C GLU A 29 20.80 5.19 5.66
N ASP A 30 21.00 6.18 4.78
CA ASP A 30 22.23 6.96 4.69
C ASP A 30 22.49 7.84 5.94
N ASN A 31 21.43 8.16 6.69
CA ASN A 31 21.47 9.06 7.85
C ASN A 31 20.82 8.42 9.09
N PHE A 32 21.04 7.12 9.30
CA PHE A 32 20.32 6.33 10.31
C PHE A 32 20.37 6.92 11.71
N ASP A 33 21.52 7.47 12.14
CA ASP A 33 21.70 8.08 13.46
C ASP A 33 20.81 9.32 13.71
N GLN A 34 20.30 9.94 12.65
CA GLN A 34 19.42 11.11 12.70
C GLN A 34 17.95 10.76 12.44
N ALA A 35 17.66 9.51 12.10
CA ALA A 35 16.34 9.06 11.70
C ALA A 35 15.36 9.08 12.88
N LYS A 36 14.15 9.59 12.64
CA LYS A 36 13.05 9.54 13.60
C LYS A 36 12.03 8.51 13.15
N TYR A 37 11.30 7.95 14.11
CA TYR A 37 10.17 7.07 13.80
C TYR A 37 9.17 7.70 12.81
N ALA A 38 8.94 9.01 12.95
CA ALA A 38 8.09 9.76 12.03
C ALA A 38 8.59 9.74 10.57
N ASP A 39 9.90 9.70 10.32
CA ASP A 39 10.44 9.57 8.97
C ASP A 39 10.04 8.21 8.36
N GLY A 40 10.16 7.14 9.14
CA GLY A 40 9.73 5.80 8.75
C GLY A 40 8.24 5.72 8.44
N CYS A 41 7.39 6.35 9.27
CA CYS A 41 5.95 6.45 9.00
C CYS A 41 5.65 7.07 7.64
N VAL A 42 6.37 8.13 7.25
CA VAL A 42 6.18 8.79 5.95
C VAL A 42 6.62 7.87 4.81
N VAL A 43 7.71 7.10 4.96
CA VAL A 43 8.13 6.10 3.97
C VAL A 43 7.05 5.03 3.78
N ILE A 44 6.53 4.47 4.88
CA ILE A 44 5.50 3.44 4.82
C ILE A 44 4.22 4.00 4.18
N PHE A 45 3.79 5.19 4.59
CA PHE A 45 2.59 5.83 4.05
C PHE A 45 2.70 6.09 2.55
N THR A 46 3.84 6.59 2.08
CA THR A 46 4.05 6.86 0.65
C THR A 46 4.06 5.57 -0.19
N ALA A 47 4.66 4.48 0.32
CA ALA A 47 4.59 3.16 -0.33
C ALA A 47 3.17 2.59 -0.33
N TYR A 48 2.45 2.69 0.80
CA TYR A 48 1.06 2.26 0.91
C TYR A 48 0.17 2.98 -0.10
N HIS A 49 0.29 4.31 -0.16
CA HIS A 49 -0.52 5.12 -1.07
C HIS A 49 -0.18 4.86 -2.54
N ALA A 50 1.10 4.60 -2.85
CA ALA A 50 1.49 4.17 -4.19
C ALA A 50 0.76 2.88 -4.60
N VAL A 51 0.73 1.87 -3.72
CA VAL A 51 0.02 0.59 -3.95
C VAL A 51 -1.48 0.80 -4.10
N GLU A 52 -2.09 1.63 -3.26
CA GLU A 52 -3.51 1.99 -3.34
C GLU A 52 -3.86 2.59 -4.72
N LEU A 53 -3.09 3.58 -5.17
CA LEU A 53 -3.32 4.26 -6.45
C LEU A 53 -3.09 3.32 -7.64
N PHE A 54 -2.09 2.44 -7.57
CA PHE A 54 -1.83 1.48 -8.63
C PHE A 54 -2.98 0.47 -8.77
N LEU A 55 -3.48 -0.06 -7.66
CA LEU A 55 -4.65 -0.94 -7.68
C LEU A 55 -5.87 -0.24 -8.28
N LYS A 56 -6.12 1.01 -7.90
CA LYS A 56 -7.20 1.83 -8.47
C LYS A 56 -7.03 2.02 -9.97
N ALA A 57 -5.83 2.34 -10.45
CA ALA A 57 -5.52 2.43 -11.87
C ALA A 57 -5.86 1.14 -12.62
N MET A 58 -5.39 -0.01 -12.11
CA MET A 58 -5.67 -1.33 -12.70
C MET A 58 -7.17 -1.63 -12.73
N ILE A 59 -7.90 -1.34 -11.65
CA ILE A 59 -9.33 -1.58 -11.54
C ILE A 59 -10.11 -0.70 -12.53
N ILE A 60 -9.83 0.61 -12.58
CA ILE A 60 -10.49 1.54 -13.52
C ILE A 60 -10.21 1.12 -14.96
N LYS A 61 -8.97 0.74 -15.29
CA LYS A 61 -8.62 0.31 -16.65
C LYS A 61 -9.46 -0.87 -17.14
N LYS A 62 -9.88 -1.77 -16.23
CA LYS A 62 -10.76 -2.90 -16.54
C LYS A 62 -12.25 -2.57 -16.43
N ASN A 63 -12.62 -1.74 -15.46
CA ASN A 63 -13.99 -1.35 -15.16
C ASN A 63 -14.04 0.15 -14.81
N PRO A 64 -14.25 1.03 -15.81
CA PRO A 64 -14.27 2.47 -15.62
C PRO A 64 -15.32 2.97 -14.64
N ASN A 65 -16.37 2.19 -14.36
CA ASN A 65 -17.45 2.54 -13.45
C ASN A 65 -17.29 1.89 -12.06
N ALA A 66 -16.11 1.33 -11.74
CA ALA A 66 -15.86 0.71 -10.46
C ALA A 66 -15.99 1.72 -9.30
N LYS A 67 -16.63 1.32 -8.21
CA LYS A 67 -16.66 2.10 -6.99
C LYS A 67 -15.39 1.83 -6.19
N LEU A 68 -14.48 2.80 -6.18
CA LEU A 68 -13.21 2.69 -5.48
C LEU A 68 -13.35 3.02 -3.99
N HIS A 69 -12.42 2.50 -3.19
CA HIS A 69 -12.26 2.84 -1.78
C HIS A 69 -10.77 2.92 -1.43
N HIS A 70 -10.45 3.29 -0.19
CA HIS A 70 -9.07 3.49 0.26
C HIS A 70 -8.42 2.26 0.90
N ASP A 71 -9.22 1.22 1.19
CA ASP A 71 -8.75 -0.02 1.80
C ASP A 71 -7.99 -0.88 0.77
N VAL A 72 -6.67 -0.94 0.87
CA VAL A 72 -5.79 -1.71 -0.02
C VAL A 72 -6.14 -3.20 -0.08
N GLU A 73 -6.59 -3.82 1.01
CA GLU A 73 -6.90 -5.25 1.02
C GLU A 73 -8.15 -5.55 0.19
N LYS A 74 -9.20 -4.73 0.35
CA LYS A 74 -10.39 -4.82 -0.50
C LYS A 74 -10.06 -4.53 -1.97
N LEU A 75 -9.11 -3.62 -2.24
CA LEU A 75 -8.70 -3.27 -3.60
C LEU A 75 -7.95 -4.44 -4.23
N ALA A 76 -7.11 -5.14 -3.44
CA ALA A 76 -6.42 -6.35 -3.87
C ALA A 76 -7.42 -7.47 -4.22
N ILE A 77 -8.47 -7.66 -3.42
CA ILE A 77 -9.55 -8.61 -3.72
C ILE A 77 -10.23 -8.27 -5.04
N ASP A 78 -10.60 -7.00 -5.25
CA ASP A 78 -11.23 -6.54 -6.49
C ASP A 78 -10.30 -6.70 -7.69
N TYR A 79 -9.03 -6.36 -7.53
CA TYR A 79 -7.99 -6.57 -8.53
C TYR A 79 -7.90 -8.04 -8.94
N HIS A 80 -7.77 -8.97 -7.99
CA HIS A 80 -7.65 -10.41 -8.28
C HIS A 80 -8.89 -10.98 -8.96
N ARG A 81 -10.08 -10.45 -8.63
CA ARG A 81 -11.33 -10.82 -9.32
C ARG A 81 -11.33 -10.36 -10.78
N LEU A 82 -10.80 -9.17 -11.06
CA LEU A 82 -10.75 -8.57 -12.41
C LEU A 82 -9.60 -9.12 -13.27
N TYR A 83 -8.51 -9.57 -12.64
CA TYR A 83 -7.29 -10.08 -13.27
C TYR A 83 -6.93 -11.49 -12.75
N PRO A 84 -7.70 -12.53 -13.10
CA PRO A 84 -7.50 -13.89 -12.57
C PRO A 84 -6.32 -14.64 -13.21
N HIS A 85 -5.71 -14.10 -14.26
CA HIS A 85 -4.65 -14.80 -15.00
C HIS A 85 -3.32 -14.81 -14.22
N LYS A 86 -2.62 -15.95 -14.25
CA LYS A 86 -1.37 -16.15 -13.50
C LYS A 86 -0.27 -15.12 -13.84
N ASN A 87 -0.19 -14.66 -15.07
CA ASN A 87 0.78 -13.65 -15.50
C ASN A 87 0.48 -12.25 -14.93
N GLN A 88 -0.74 -12.02 -14.47
CA GLN A 88 -1.19 -10.78 -13.82
C GLN A 88 -1.36 -10.98 -12.30
N TYR A 89 -1.04 -12.16 -11.76
CA TYR A 89 -1.03 -12.33 -10.31
C TYR A 89 0.00 -11.39 -9.67
N TRP A 90 -0.37 -10.84 -8.52
CA TRP A 90 0.44 -9.91 -7.74
C TRP A 90 0.21 -10.19 -6.26
N GLN A 91 1.25 -10.50 -5.52
CA GLN A 91 1.15 -10.61 -4.07
C GLN A 91 1.17 -9.20 -3.47
N VAL A 92 0.00 -8.56 -3.40
CA VAL A 92 -0.15 -7.18 -2.95
C VAL A 92 0.33 -7.04 -1.49
N PRO A 93 1.25 -6.11 -1.17
CA PRO A 93 1.70 -5.87 0.20
C PRO A 93 0.63 -5.13 1.02
N PHE A 94 0.91 -4.93 2.31
CA PHE A 94 0.01 -4.24 3.27
C PHE A 94 -1.33 -4.95 3.53
N GLY A 95 -1.42 -6.23 3.17
CA GLY A 95 -2.45 -7.13 3.67
C GLY A 95 -2.15 -7.61 5.09
N PHE A 96 -3.14 -8.25 5.70
CA PHE A 96 -2.99 -8.84 7.02
C PHE A 96 -2.95 -10.37 6.93
N GLU A 97 -2.15 -10.98 7.79
CA GLU A 97 -2.13 -12.43 7.97
C GLU A 97 -2.51 -12.76 9.41
N VAL A 98 -3.57 -13.57 9.58
CA VAL A 98 -3.95 -14.10 10.89
C VAL A 98 -3.18 -15.40 11.10
N LEU A 99 -2.16 -15.36 11.96
CA LEU A 99 -1.43 -16.56 12.38
C LEU A 99 -2.31 -17.38 13.34
N GLY A 100 -2.94 -18.44 12.82
CA GLY A 100 -3.78 -19.37 13.58
C GLY A 100 -5.21 -19.47 13.03
N ASP A 101 -5.83 -20.64 13.20
CA ASP A 101 -7.11 -20.96 12.54
C ASP A 101 -8.32 -21.01 13.49
N SER A 102 -8.21 -20.46 14.71
CA SER A 102 -9.36 -20.39 15.60
C SER A 102 -10.33 -19.27 15.18
N SER A 103 -11.62 -19.57 15.24
CA SER A 103 -12.69 -18.60 14.98
C SER A 103 -12.61 -17.37 15.91
N GLU A 104 -12.13 -17.58 17.13
CA GLU A 104 -11.88 -16.54 18.12
C GLU A 104 -10.73 -15.60 17.73
N ALA A 105 -9.62 -16.14 17.20
CA ALA A 105 -8.50 -15.34 16.72
C ALA A 105 -8.92 -14.46 15.54
N LYS A 106 -9.66 -15.03 14.59
CA LYS A 106 -10.22 -14.28 13.44
C LYS A 106 -11.15 -13.15 13.91
N LYS A 107 -12.07 -13.43 14.83
CA LYS A 107 -12.98 -12.40 15.37
C LYS A 107 -12.21 -11.28 16.09
N LYS A 108 -11.25 -11.63 16.94
CA LYS A 108 -10.43 -10.66 17.66
C LYS A 108 -9.60 -9.80 16.70
N PHE A 109 -9.08 -10.40 15.64
CA PHE A 109 -8.36 -9.69 14.59
C PHE A 109 -9.27 -8.69 13.84
N GLU A 110 -10.47 -9.09 13.45
CA GLU A 110 -11.44 -8.20 12.80
C GLU A 110 -11.81 -7.00 13.69
N ASP A 111 -11.93 -7.22 15.01
CA ASP A 111 -12.20 -6.14 15.95
C ASP A 111 -10.99 -5.20 16.10
N LEU A 112 -9.77 -5.73 16.18
CA LEU A 112 -8.53 -4.92 16.20
C LEU A 112 -8.34 -4.11 14.91
N LYS A 113 -8.65 -4.69 13.75
CA LYS A 113 -8.52 -4.02 12.46
C LYS A 113 -9.40 -2.78 12.36
N LYS A 114 -10.61 -2.81 12.95
CA LYS A 114 -11.49 -1.63 13.04
C LYS A 114 -10.90 -0.53 13.92
N GLU A 115 -10.07 -0.88 14.90
CA GLU A 115 -9.40 0.06 15.79
C GLU A 115 -8.07 0.58 15.23
N LEU A 116 -7.51 -0.08 14.22
CA LEU A 116 -6.24 0.24 13.56
C LEU A 116 -6.40 0.44 12.03
N PRO A 117 -7.10 1.49 11.59
CA PRO A 117 -7.13 1.86 10.18
C PRO A 117 -5.71 2.16 9.66
N VAL A 118 -5.17 1.28 8.81
CA VAL A 118 -3.80 1.36 8.28
C VAL A 118 -3.57 2.69 7.56
N GLU A 119 -4.60 3.20 6.88
CA GLU A 119 -4.57 4.48 6.18
C GLU A 119 -4.40 5.69 7.12
N GLN A 120 -4.70 5.53 8.41
CA GLN A 120 -4.52 6.58 9.42
C GLN A 120 -3.29 6.35 10.30
N LEU A 121 -2.95 5.09 10.57
CA LEU A 121 -1.89 4.67 11.49
C LEU A 121 -0.57 5.39 11.22
N TYR A 122 -0.17 5.50 9.95
CA TYR A 122 1.09 6.11 9.56
C TYR A 122 1.01 7.62 9.33
N ARG A 123 -0.19 8.21 9.36
CA ARG A 123 -0.40 9.65 9.14
C ARG A 123 -0.52 10.44 10.44
N TYR A 124 -1.09 9.82 11.47
CA TYR A 124 -1.40 10.49 12.72
C TYR A 124 -0.77 9.74 13.89
N PRO A 125 -0.19 10.43 14.89
CA PRO A 125 0.37 9.76 16.07
C PRO A 125 -0.70 9.24 17.06
N ILE A 126 -1.94 9.68 16.88
CA ILE A 126 -3.09 9.35 17.73
C ILE A 126 -4.30 9.02 16.87
N ASN A 127 -5.20 8.20 17.40
CA ASN A 127 -6.46 7.88 16.77
C ASN A 127 -7.48 9.03 16.93
N LYS A 128 -8.62 8.89 16.26
CA LYS A 128 -9.74 9.86 16.29
C LYS A 128 -10.29 10.16 17.70
N ASN A 129 -10.01 9.31 18.69
CA ASN A 129 -10.43 9.46 20.08
C ASN A 129 -9.34 10.11 20.95
N GLY A 130 -8.24 10.59 20.36
CA GLY A 130 -7.14 11.23 21.07
C GLY A 130 -6.19 10.27 21.78
N LYS A 131 -6.31 8.95 21.54
CA LYS A 131 -5.45 7.94 22.17
C LYS A 131 -4.32 7.54 21.23
N ALA A 132 -3.16 7.22 21.79
CA ALA A 132 -2.08 6.58 21.03
C ALA A 132 -2.55 5.26 20.40
N TRP A 133 -1.96 4.89 19.27
CA TRP A 133 -2.21 3.61 18.64
C TRP A 133 -1.73 2.46 19.53
N LEU A 134 -2.53 1.39 19.61
CA LEU A 134 -2.18 0.21 20.37
C LEU A 134 -1.20 -0.64 19.56
N GLY A 135 0.03 -0.80 20.05
CA GLY A 135 1.03 -1.69 19.45
C GLY A 135 2.47 -1.23 19.65
N ALA A 136 3.41 -2.15 19.37
CA ALA A 136 4.81 -1.80 19.17
C ALA A 136 5.04 -1.58 17.68
N PHE A 137 5.51 -0.40 17.31
CA PHE A 137 5.77 -0.04 15.93
C PHE A 137 7.26 0.21 15.74
N ALA A 138 7.81 -0.36 14.67
CA ALA A 138 9.20 -0.19 14.30
C ALA A 138 9.31 -0.06 12.78
N PHE A 139 10.38 0.60 12.33
CA PHE A 139 10.71 0.73 10.93
C PHE A 139 12.21 0.47 10.77
N GLU A 140 12.57 -0.41 9.84
CA GLU A 140 13.96 -0.69 9.48
C GLU A 140 14.10 -0.44 7.96
N PRO A 141 14.86 0.58 7.54
CA PRO A 141 14.88 1.05 6.16
C PRO A 141 15.40 0.00 5.17
N ARG A 142 16.45 -0.75 5.51
CA ARG A 142 17.08 -1.69 4.57
C ARG A 142 16.15 -2.84 4.24
N THR A 143 15.51 -3.41 5.26
CA THR A 143 14.52 -4.47 5.12
C THR A 143 13.33 -3.95 4.33
N PHE A 144 12.78 -2.78 4.66
CA PHE A 144 11.63 -2.22 3.96
C PHE A 144 11.93 -1.92 2.48
N MET A 145 13.13 -1.41 2.18
CA MET A 145 13.61 -1.23 0.81
C MET A 145 13.60 -2.55 0.04
N GLY A 146 14.22 -3.59 0.62
CA GLY A 146 14.42 -4.89 -0.05
C GLY A 146 13.15 -5.74 -0.15
N THR A 147 12.25 -5.69 0.83
CA THR A 147 11.08 -6.58 0.90
C THR A 147 9.79 -5.94 0.43
N VAL A 148 9.72 -4.61 0.36
CA VAL A 148 8.49 -3.90 -0.06
C VAL A 148 8.76 -3.02 -1.28
N ILE A 149 9.65 -2.03 -1.20
CA ILE A 149 9.79 -1.00 -2.24
C ILE A 149 10.24 -1.60 -3.58
N LEU A 150 11.36 -2.35 -3.60
CA LEU A 150 11.91 -2.91 -4.83
C LEU A 150 11.00 -4.00 -5.45
N PRO A 151 10.39 -4.91 -4.66
CA PRO A 151 9.38 -5.84 -5.19
C PRO A 151 8.17 -5.13 -5.81
N VAL A 152 7.60 -4.13 -5.13
CA VAL A 152 6.47 -3.36 -5.65
C VAL A 152 6.84 -2.62 -6.94
N GLU A 153 8.03 -2.03 -7.02
CA GLU A 153 8.52 -1.36 -8.24
C GLU A 153 8.60 -2.35 -9.41
N THR A 154 9.08 -3.57 -9.15
CA THR A 154 9.15 -4.65 -10.15
C THR A 154 7.75 -5.07 -10.61
N ASP A 155 6.81 -5.22 -9.67
CA ASP A 155 5.42 -5.57 -9.99
C ASP A 155 4.72 -4.48 -10.79
N PHE A 156 4.91 -3.20 -10.43
CA PHE A 156 4.37 -2.07 -11.17
C PHE A 156 4.82 -2.11 -12.63
N GLN A 157 6.13 -2.23 -12.86
CA GLN A 157 6.70 -2.29 -14.21
C GLN A 157 6.18 -3.48 -15.02
N ARG A 158 6.04 -4.64 -14.38
CA ARG A 158 5.54 -5.86 -15.03
C ARG A 158 4.08 -5.70 -15.42
N LEU A 159 3.23 -5.23 -14.51
CA LEU A 159 1.79 -5.12 -14.72
C LEU A 159 1.42 -3.97 -15.66
N GLU A 160 2.12 -2.83 -15.57
CA GLU A 160 2.00 -1.71 -16.51
C GLU A 160 2.16 -2.19 -17.96
N LYS A 161 3.24 -2.94 -18.24
CA LYS A 161 3.49 -3.50 -19.58
C LYS A 161 2.41 -4.47 -20.07
N LEU A 162 1.70 -5.14 -19.17
CA LEU A 162 0.67 -6.11 -19.53
C LEU A 162 -0.71 -5.50 -19.74
N VAL A 163 -0.96 -4.29 -19.19
CA VAL A 163 -2.31 -3.71 -19.11
C VAL A 163 -2.42 -2.33 -19.74
N PHE A 164 -1.34 -1.55 -19.74
CA PHE A 164 -1.30 -0.16 -20.23
C PHE A 164 -0.42 0.02 -21.49
N ALA A 165 0.11 -1.07 -22.05
CA ALA A 165 0.86 -1.06 -23.31
C ALA A 165 -0.04 -1.11 -24.54
#